data_AF-A0A453FW57-F1
#
_entry.id   AF-A0A453FW57-F1
#
_cell.length_a   1.000
_cell.length_b   1.000
_cell.length_c   1.000
_cell.angle_alpha   90.00
_cell.angle_beta   90.00
_cell.angle_gamma   90.00
#
_symmetry.space_group_name_H-M   'P 1'
#
loop_
_entity.id
_entity.type
_entity.pdbx_description
1 polymer ?
#
loop_
_entity_poly.entity_id
_entity_poly.type
_entity_poly.pdbx_seq_one_letter_code
_entity_poly.pdbx_strand_id
1 'polypeptide(L)'
;AFCYRSAGEGNLCEQPLSSFAHGQCKYKCLERMRVRNFTGTKSQVGVMVHIVENAPALEVLIVDPIRLHAGYTGHVKAAALSAARRIAFKSISGKLSAKTKFAVL
;
A
#
# COMPACT_ATOMS: atom_id res chain seq x y z
N ALA A 1 1.82 -5.63 6.11
CA ALA A 1 2.04 -4.27 5.57
C ALA A 1 2.77 -3.47 6.63
N PHE A 2 3.75 -2.66 6.22
CA PHE A 2 4.57 -1.84 7.13
C PHE A 2 4.15 -0.38 6.97
N CYS A 3 4.05 0.34 8.09
CA CYS A 3 3.81 1.78 8.11
C CYS A 3 5.11 2.48 8.47
N TYR A 4 5.36 3.63 7.84
CA TYR A 4 6.54 4.45 8.12
C TYR A 4 6.07 5.67 8.89
N ARG A 5 6.59 5.87 10.11
CA ARG A 5 6.44 7.14 10.83
C ARG A 5 7.67 7.99 10.49
N SER A 6 7.44 9.20 9.99
CA SER A 6 8.49 10.21 9.87
C SER A 6 8.89 10.61 11.29
N ALA A 7 10.05 10.14 11.76
CA ALA A 7 10.69 10.73 12.93
C ALA A 7 11.37 12.00 12.41
N GLY A 8 11.06 13.15 13.01
CA GLY A 8 11.72 14.41 12.67
C GLY A 8 13.24 14.19 12.59
N GLU A 9 13.86 14.71 11.53
CA GLU A 9 15.22 14.41 11.07
C GLU A 9 15.39 13.08 10.31
N GLY A 10 14.90 13.03 9.07
CA GLY A 10 15.44 12.19 7.99
C GLY A 10 15.38 10.66 8.14
N ASN A 11 14.97 10.15 9.30
CA ASN A 11 14.97 8.73 9.62
C ASN A 11 13.54 8.18 9.58
N LEU A 12 13.29 7.35 8.56
CA LEU A 12 12.03 6.61 8.37
C LEU A 12 12.05 5.36 9.25
N CYS A 13 11.30 5.35 10.35
CA CYS A 13 11.14 4.14 11.15
C CYS A 13 10.15 3.17 10.48
N GLU A 14 10.63 1.99 10.07
CA GLU A 14 9.78 0.86 9.65
C GLU A 14 9.10 0.24 10.86
N GLN A 15 7.78 0.42 11.01
CA GLN A 15 7.01 -0.22 12.07
C GLN A 15 5.95 -1.17 11.51
N PRO A 16 5.87 -2.42 12.01
CA PRO A 16 4.78 -3.32 11.67
C PRO A 16 3.45 -2.76 12.21
N LEU A 17 2.39 -2.85 11.41
CA LEU A 17 1.04 -2.35 11.75
C LEU A 17 0.49 -2.84 13.10
N SER A 18 1.02 -3.94 13.64
CA SER A 18 0.64 -4.51 14.93
C SER A 18 1.07 -3.70 16.16
N SER A 19 1.96 -2.71 16.01
CA SER A 19 2.50 -1.93 17.15
C SER A 19 1.62 -0.77 17.63
N PHE A 20 0.52 -0.45 16.92
CA PHE A 20 -0.29 0.71 17.25
C PHE A 20 -1.49 0.33 18.15
N ALA A 21 -1.62 0.97 19.31
CA ALA A 21 -2.75 0.78 20.24
C ALA A 21 -4.09 1.28 19.66
N HIS A 22 -5.20 0.67 20.08
CA HIS A 22 -6.56 1.05 19.68
C HIS A 22 -6.92 2.44 20.22
N GLY A 23 -7.42 3.35 19.36
CA GLY A 23 -8.05 4.61 19.79
C GLY A 23 -7.34 5.92 19.41
N GLN A 24 -6.05 5.90 19.08
CA GLN A 24 -5.38 7.05 18.43
C GLN A 24 -5.28 6.79 16.94
N CYS A 25 -5.68 7.74 16.08
CA CYS A 25 -5.66 7.59 14.63
C CYS A 25 -4.26 7.16 14.14
N LYS A 26 -4.11 5.85 13.94
CA LYS A 26 -2.84 5.16 13.67
C LYS A 26 -2.11 5.70 12.44
N TYR A 27 -2.84 6.42 11.58
CA TYR A 27 -2.36 6.89 10.28
C TYR A 27 -2.38 8.42 10.14
N LYS A 28 -2.64 9.19 11.21
CA LYS A 28 -2.66 10.67 11.15
C LYS A 28 -1.36 11.27 10.61
N CYS A 29 -0.22 10.65 10.93
CA CYS A 29 1.11 11.07 10.48
C CYS A 29 1.70 10.14 9.41
N LEU A 30 0.89 9.26 8.82
CA LEU A 30 1.37 8.33 7.80
C LEU A 30 1.51 9.07 6.48
N GLU A 31 2.73 9.43 6.11
CA GLU A 31 3.02 10.14 4.86
C GLU A 31 3.29 9.17 3.70
N ARG A 32 3.88 8.00 4.00
CA ARG A 32 4.30 7.04 2.97
C ARG A 32 3.89 5.62 3.32
N MET A 33 3.34 4.91 2.34
CA MET A 33 2.92 3.52 2.47
C MET A 33 3.42 2.71 1.28
N ARG A 34 4.03 1.55 1.55
CA ARG A 34 4.40 0.56 0.53
C ARG A 34 3.75 -0.79 0.81
N VAL A 35 2.94 -1.27 -0.14
CA VAL A 35 2.32 -2.59 -0.08
C VAL A 35 3.18 -3.56 -0.90
N ARG A 36 3.96 -4.39 -0.21
CA ARG A 36 4.79 -5.42 -0.85
C ARG A 36 3.98 -6.69 -1.13
N ASN A 37 4.38 -7.44 -2.16
CA ASN A 37 3.75 -8.71 -2.55
C ASN A 37 2.24 -8.60 -2.72
N PHE A 38 1.78 -7.53 -3.37
CA PHE A 38 0.36 -7.33 -3.60
C PHE A 38 -0.16 -8.35 -4.62
N THR A 39 -1.15 -9.14 -4.21
CA THR A 39 -1.82 -10.17 -5.02
C THR A 39 -3.24 -9.76 -5.40
N GLY A 40 -3.76 -8.65 -4.86
CA GLY A 40 -5.14 -8.22 -5.10
C GLY A 40 -6.18 -8.98 -4.28
N THR A 41 -5.76 -9.73 -3.27
CA THR A 41 -6.68 -10.43 -2.36
C THR A 41 -7.58 -9.45 -1.61
N LYS A 42 -8.82 -9.87 -1.30
CA LYS A 42 -9.82 -9.03 -0.59
C LYS A 42 -9.27 -8.44 0.71
N SER A 43 -8.48 -9.22 1.46
CA SER A 43 -7.84 -8.77 2.70
C SER A 43 -6.83 -7.65 2.46
N GLN A 44 -5.92 -7.80 1.49
CA GLN A 44 -4.95 -6.75 1.14
C GLN A 44 -5.63 -5.48 0.64
N VAL A 45 -6.64 -5.64 -0.21
CA VAL A 45 -7.44 -4.52 -0.73
C VAL A 45 -8.15 -3.79 0.42
N GLY A 46 -8.80 -4.53 1.31
CA GLY A 46 -9.51 -3.96 2.46
C GLY A 46 -8.59 -3.15 3.37
N VAL A 47 -7.41 -3.68 3.71
CA VAL A 47 -6.42 -2.97 4.53
C VAL A 47 -5.89 -1.72 3.81
N MET A 48 -5.59 -1.83 2.51
CA MET A 48 -5.09 -0.70 1.72
C MET A 48 -6.11 0.44 1.66
N VAL A 49 -7.38 0.12 1.35
CA VAL A 49 -8.48 1.09 1.31
C VAL A 49 -8.67 1.74 2.67
N HIS A 50 -8.72 0.95 3.74
CA HIS A 50 -8.90 1.46 5.09
C HIS A 50 -7.80 2.46 5.47
N ILE A 51 -6.53 2.16 5.13
CA ILE A 51 -5.42 3.08 5.42
C ILE A 51 -5.57 4.36 4.59
N VAL A 52 -5.84 4.26 3.28
CA VAL A 52 -6.02 5.42 2.40
C VAL A 52 -7.13 6.35 2.92
N GLU A 53 -8.25 5.80 3.36
CA GLU A 53 -9.39 6.57 3.88
C GLU A 53 -9.11 7.21 5.25
N ASN A 54 -8.19 6.64 6.04
CA ASN A 54 -7.92 7.08 7.42
C ASN A 54 -6.55 7.79 7.58
N ALA A 55 -5.80 7.98 6.50
CA ALA A 55 -4.46 8.59 6.49
C ALA A 55 -4.47 9.95 5.77
N PRO A 56 -4.93 11.04 6.42
CA PRO A 56 -5.03 12.36 5.79
C PRO A 56 -3.66 12.97 5.43
N ALA A 57 -2.58 12.53 6.08
CA ALA A 57 -1.22 12.97 5.76
C ALA A 57 -0.59 12.16 4.62
N LEU A 58 -1.26 11.15 4.06
CA LEU A 58 -0.66 10.27 3.06
C LEU A 58 -0.30 11.03 1.78
N GLU A 59 0.99 11.08 1.49
CA GLU A 59 1.56 11.72 0.32
C GLU A 59 1.99 10.72 -0.74
N VAL A 60 2.40 9.51 -0.34
CA VAL A 60 2.93 8.50 -1.26
C VAL A 60 2.35 7.12 -0.95
N LEU A 61 1.70 6.52 -1.93
CA LEU A 61 1.28 5.12 -1.92
C LEU A 61 1.96 4.35 -3.05
N ILE A 62 2.75 3.35 -2.68
CA ILE A 62 3.42 2.44 -3.61
C ILE A 62 2.84 1.05 -3.44
N VAL A 63 2.33 0.46 -4.51
CA VAL A 63 1.91 -0.94 -4.55
C VAL A 63 2.94 -1.72 -5.36
N ASP A 64 3.55 -2.71 -4.73
CA ASP A 64 4.56 -3.58 -5.33
C ASP A 64 3.95 -4.98 -5.45
N PRO A 65 3.47 -5.35 -6.65
CA PRO A 65 2.85 -6.63 -6.89
C PRO A 65 3.82 -7.78 -6.63
N ILE A 66 3.29 -8.96 -6.30
CA ILE A 66 4.16 -10.13 -6.12
C ILE A 66 4.95 -10.40 -7.41
N ARG A 67 6.28 -10.33 -7.32
CA ARG A 67 7.17 -10.82 -8.37
C ARG A 67 7.23 -12.33 -8.21
N LEU A 68 6.33 -13.04 -8.87
CA LEU A 68 6.34 -14.51 -8.87
C LEU A 68 7.73 -14.98 -9.33
N HIS A 69 8.49 -15.62 -8.43
CA HIS A 69 9.83 -16.13 -8.70
C HIS A 69 9.86 -17.03 -9.95
N ALA A 70 10.99 -17.03 -10.67
CA ALA A 70 11.21 -17.75 -11.93
C ALA A 70 10.86 -19.24 -11.78
N GLY A 71 9.81 -19.70 -12.48
CA GLY A 71 9.36 -21.11 -12.40
C GLY A 71 8.02 -21.37 -13.09
N TYR A 72 7.16 -20.36 -13.22
CA TYR A 72 5.90 -20.45 -13.97
C TYR A 72 5.96 -19.65 -15.29
N THR A 73 5.27 -20.16 -16.32
CA THR A 73 5.21 -19.63 -17.69
C THR A 73 4.96 -18.11 -17.72
N GLY A 74 5.80 -17.36 -18.44
CA GLY A 74 5.83 -15.88 -18.39
C GLY A 74 4.49 -15.18 -18.69
N HIS A 75 3.62 -15.81 -19.49
CA HIS A 75 2.29 -15.29 -19.82
C HIS A 75 1.35 -15.23 -18.59
N VAL A 76 1.36 -16.26 -17.74
CA VAL A 76 0.53 -16.30 -16.53
C VAL A 76 0.99 -15.23 -15.53
N LYS A 77 2.30 -14.94 -15.50
CA LYS A 77 2.87 -13.87 -14.66
C LYS A 77 2.42 -12.47 -15.10
N ALA A 78 2.47 -12.20 -16.41
CA ALA A 78 2.06 -10.90 -16.96
C ALA A 78 0.56 -10.65 -16.73
N ALA A 79 -0.28 -11.67 -16.93
CA ALA A 79 -1.72 -11.58 -16.66
C ALA A 79 -2.02 -11.33 -15.18
N ALA A 80 -1.36 -12.05 -14.26
CA ALA A 80 -1.52 -11.85 -12.83
C ALA A 80 -1.06 -10.45 -12.38
N LEU A 81 0.07 -9.97 -12.90
CA LEU A 81 0.58 -8.62 -12.64
C LEU A 81 -0.38 -7.55 -13.14
N SER A 82 -0.89 -7.70 -14.37
CA SER A 82 -1.88 -6.79 -14.96
C SER A 82 -3.17 -6.77 -14.14
N ALA A 83 -3.65 -7.95 -13.69
CA ALA A 83 -4.82 -8.06 -12.83
C ALA A 83 -4.60 -7.37 -11.48
N ALA A 84 -3.45 -7.60 -10.83
CA ALA A 84 -3.10 -6.95 -9.56
C ALA A 84 -3.04 -5.43 -9.71
N ARG A 85 -2.41 -4.92 -10.77
CA ARG A 85 -2.40 -3.49 -11.11
C ARG A 85 -3.81 -2.93 -11.26
N ARG A 86 -4.66 -3.59 -12.04
CA ARG A 86 -6.05 -3.18 -12.27
C ARG A 86 -6.86 -3.15 -10.98
N ILE A 87 -6.70 -4.15 -10.12
CA ILE A 87 -7.36 -4.21 -8.81
C ILE A 87 -6.89 -3.04 -7.94
N ALA A 88 -5.57 -2.82 -7.82
CA ALA A 88 -5.02 -1.74 -7.01
C ALA A 88 -5.60 -0.38 -7.41
N PHE A 89 -5.53 -0.04 -8.70
CA PHE A 89 -6.09 1.21 -9.23
C PHE A 89 -7.59 1.34 -8.96
N LYS A 90 -8.38 0.32 -9.31
CA LYS A 90 -9.84 0.35 -9.14
C LYS A 90 -10.23 0.53 -7.67
N SER A 91 -9.51 -0.10 -6.75
CA SER A 91 -9.85 -0.10 -5.33
C SER A 91 -9.66 1.25 -4.64
N ILE A 92 -8.72 2.07 -5.12
CA ILE A 92 -8.37 3.36 -4.51
C ILE A 92 -8.80 4.58 -5.35
N SER A 93 -9.26 4.35 -6.59
CA SER A 93 -9.79 5.41 -7.45
C SER A 93 -10.91 6.15 -6.72
N GLY A 94 -10.79 7.48 -6.63
CA GLY A 94 -11.74 8.33 -5.91
C GLY A 94 -11.59 8.35 -4.38
N LYS A 95 -10.63 7.61 -3.80
CA LYS A 95 -10.36 7.59 -2.35
C LYS A 95 -9.05 8.27 -1.98
N LEU A 96 -8.15 8.43 -2.94
CA LEU A 96 -6.90 9.15 -2.74
C LEU A 96 -7.17 10.64 -2.60
N SER A 97 -6.46 11.29 -1.66
CA SER A 97 -6.40 12.74 -1.61
C SER A 97 -5.69 13.28 -2.86
N ALA A 98 -6.05 14.49 -3.29
CA ALA A 98 -5.45 15.13 -4.47
C ALA A 98 -3.92 15.29 -4.36
N LYS A 99 -3.38 15.33 -3.15
CA LYS A 99 -1.93 15.42 -2.89
C LYS A 99 -1.20 14.08 -2.95
N THR A 100 -1.92 12.96 -2.90
CA THR A 100 -1.32 11.63 -2.78
C THR A 100 -0.82 11.15 -4.13
N LYS A 101 0.50 10.94 -4.23
CA LYS A 101 1.16 10.29 -5.37
C LYS A 101 0.97 8.79 -5.26
N PHE A 102 0.39 8.19 -6.30
CA PHE A 102 0.16 6.76 -6.38
C PHE A 102 1.01 6.12 -7.48
N ALA A 103 1.69 5.03 -7.14
CA ALA A 103 2.45 4.23 -8.10
C ALA A 103 2.20 2.73 -7.88
N VAL A 104 2.13 1.98 -8.98
CA VAL A 104 2.19 0.52 -8.96
C VAL A 104 3.44 0.08 -9.72
N LEU A 105 4.34 -0.64 -9.06
CA LEU A 105 5.61 -1.09 -9.62
C LEU A 105 5.47 -2.34 -10.52
#